data_AF-A0A1C5K2L7-F1
#
_entry.id   AF-A0A1C5K2L7-F1
#
_cell.length_a   1.000
_cell.length_b   1.000
_cell.length_c   1.000
_cell.angle_alpha   90.00
_cell.angle_beta   90.00
_cell.angle_gamma   90.00
#
_symmetry.space_group_name_H-M   'P 1'
#
loop_
_entity.id
_entity.type
_entity.pdbx_description
1 polymer ?
#
loop_
_entity_poly.entity_id
_entity_poly.type
_entity_poly.pdbx_seq_one_letter_code
_entity_poly.pdbx_strand_id
1 'polypeptide(L)'
;MFPSSSPETGRDPWPDGTRPQPAGPSRGQPPAPRGGPAVDQDDRRERSGPRRARRGGEPARRPDDEAADPDEEAVPPVEVRRSLAVAVAGFAALLGVGLVLGAQTSGPGHRLPFAFIILGVQMLFVLSWTMAMRPPAVLLVAGVSVATAIAADAAAVQTDVAGLAPLGFVAVGGFVLGVLGQLVRRVDRVRVTDSLGGTLLIVVGVVAFGTLIVLSRIPAGTQAITVCLTASGVALTVARLTDAVAPWPRLAPQVPRGAAGVVAGAMVGTLVSALLGSYLVTPFTPTRAAIIGLVAAVAAVLADLAVGYAEAGRLMAGEPPTMWIARHMQGPLGGFALAAPAAYAMCKLVL
;
A
#
# COMPACT_ATOMS: atom_id res chain seq x y z
N MET A 1 -56.83 -38.62 -8.51
CA MET A 1 -57.19 -40.02 -8.76
C MET A 1 -56.51 -40.42 -10.08
N PHE A 2 -55.48 -41.28 -9.99
CA PHE A 2 -54.60 -41.87 -11.03
C PHE A 2 -53.82 -40.93 -11.99
N PRO A 3 -52.68 -41.37 -12.59
CA PRO A 3 -51.61 -42.23 -12.07
C PRO A 3 -50.17 -41.73 -12.41
N SER A 4 -49.23 -42.56 -11.97
CA SER A 4 -47.77 -42.57 -12.01
C SER A 4 -47.09 -42.76 -13.38
N SER A 5 -45.77 -42.46 -13.34
CA SER A 5 -44.60 -43.22 -13.84
C SER A 5 -44.03 -43.04 -15.27
N SER A 6 -42.73 -42.63 -15.27
CA SER A 6 -41.57 -43.06 -16.10
C SER A 6 -41.41 -42.49 -17.52
N PRO A 7 -40.19 -42.45 -18.13
CA PRO A 7 -38.92 -43.14 -17.81
C PRO A 7 -37.67 -42.22 -17.70
N GLU A 8 -36.66 -42.54 -16.88
CA GLU A 8 -35.48 -43.37 -17.23
C GLU A 8 -34.82 -43.01 -18.57
N THR A 9 -33.75 -42.22 -18.52
CA THR A 9 -32.79 -42.05 -19.63
C THR A 9 -31.37 -42.32 -19.15
N GLY A 10 -30.89 -43.52 -19.46
CA GLY A 10 -29.64 -43.79 -20.15
C GLY A 10 -28.36 -43.22 -19.54
N ARG A 11 -27.75 -43.99 -18.63
CA ARG A 11 -26.30 -43.95 -18.40
C ARG A 11 -25.69 -45.05 -19.28
N ASP A 12 -25.03 -44.65 -20.36
CA ASP A 12 -24.17 -45.57 -21.11
C ASP A 12 -22.77 -45.70 -20.48
N PRO A 13 -22.14 -46.88 -20.59
CA PRO A 13 -20.89 -47.23 -19.95
C PRO A 13 -19.68 -46.89 -20.84
N TRP A 14 -18.62 -46.35 -20.23
CA TRP A 14 -17.34 -46.16 -20.93
C TRP A 14 -16.56 -47.48 -21.02
N PRO A 15 -15.92 -47.78 -22.16
CA PRO A 15 -15.35 -49.09 -22.46
C PRO A 15 -13.93 -49.28 -21.93
N ASP A 16 -13.65 -50.54 -21.59
CA ASP A 16 -12.35 -51.12 -21.31
C ASP A 16 -11.38 -50.97 -22.50
N GLY A 17 -10.14 -50.57 -22.18
CA GLY A 17 -9.02 -50.49 -23.11
C GLY A 17 -7.72 -50.84 -22.40
N THR A 18 -7.35 -52.11 -22.51
CA THR A 18 -6.17 -52.80 -21.98
C THR A 18 -4.82 -52.21 -22.43
N ARG A 19 -3.86 -52.07 -21.51
CA ARG A 19 -2.41 -52.18 -21.79
C ARG A 19 -1.72 -53.09 -20.75
N PRO A 20 -0.82 -54.01 -21.15
CA PRO A 20 -0.27 -55.05 -20.28
C PRO A 20 1.15 -54.76 -19.78
N GLN A 21 1.48 -55.17 -18.56
CA GLN A 21 2.84 -55.49 -18.08
C GLN A 21 2.80 -56.27 -16.74
N PRO A 22 3.87 -56.98 -16.32
CA PRO A 22 3.85 -58.45 -16.30
C PRO A 22 3.85 -59.09 -14.90
N ALA A 23 3.64 -60.40 -14.94
CA ALA A 23 3.42 -61.36 -13.85
C ALA A 23 4.51 -61.45 -12.78
N GLY A 24 4.06 -61.53 -11.52
CA GLY A 24 4.77 -62.18 -10.42
C GLY A 24 3.77 -63.00 -9.58
N PRO A 25 4.03 -64.28 -9.23
CA PRO A 25 3.08 -65.09 -8.50
C PRO A 25 3.25 -65.02 -6.97
N SER A 26 2.21 -64.50 -6.33
CA SER A 26 1.38 -65.02 -5.23
C SER A 26 1.88 -66.08 -4.21
N ARG A 27 1.36 -65.89 -2.97
CA ARG A 27 1.17 -66.82 -1.82
C ARG A 27 2.35 -66.90 -0.84
N GLY A 28 2.20 -66.85 0.49
CA GLY A 28 1.05 -66.78 1.39
C GLY A 28 1.51 -66.93 2.86
N GLN A 29 0.69 -66.42 3.78
CA GLN A 29 0.55 -66.78 5.21
C GLN A 29 1.46 -66.14 6.30
N PRO A 30 0.89 -65.61 7.41
CA PRO A 30 1.59 -65.10 8.61
C PRO A 30 1.68 -66.16 9.73
N PRO A 31 2.62 -66.04 10.71
CA PRO A 31 2.20 -65.62 12.07
C PRO A 31 3.27 -64.93 12.99
N ALA A 32 2.81 -63.93 13.77
CA ALA A 32 2.90 -63.75 15.25
C ALA A 32 4.27 -63.62 16.01
N PRO A 33 4.32 -63.27 17.34
CA PRO A 33 5.08 -62.13 17.88
C PRO A 33 6.17 -62.49 18.92
N ARG A 34 7.09 -61.55 19.23
CA ARG A 34 8.01 -61.54 20.39
C ARG A 34 8.43 -60.08 20.66
N GLY A 35 8.49 -59.51 21.86
CA GLY A 35 8.48 -60.08 23.21
C GLY A 35 9.79 -59.80 23.96
N GLY A 36 10.05 -58.55 24.37
CA GLY A 36 10.94 -58.10 25.47
C GLY A 36 12.47 -58.30 25.36
N PRO A 37 13.30 -57.72 26.26
CA PRO A 37 12.94 -57.01 27.50
C PRO A 37 13.53 -55.59 27.67
N ALA A 38 12.97 -54.87 28.65
CA ALA A 38 13.51 -53.68 29.32
C ALA A 38 14.51 -54.08 30.45
N VAL A 39 14.98 -53.10 31.26
CA VAL A 39 15.81 -53.19 32.51
C VAL A 39 17.30 -52.91 32.22
N ASP A 40 18.09 -52.00 32.82
CA ASP A 40 18.07 -51.08 34.00
C ASP A 40 18.95 -49.84 33.67
N GLN A 41 18.70 -48.60 34.11
CA GLN A 41 18.79 -47.99 35.44
C GLN A 41 20.22 -47.88 36.06
N ASP A 42 20.58 -46.61 36.28
CA ASP A 42 21.41 -46.01 37.34
C ASP A 42 22.95 -45.87 37.26
N ASP A 43 23.35 -44.76 37.91
CA ASP A 43 24.68 -44.28 38.36
C ASP A 43 25.55 -43.52 37.34
N ARG A 44 26.07 -42.30 37.55
CA ARG A 44 26.31 -41.40 38.71
C ARG A 44 26.55 -39.97 38.16
N ARG A 45 25.91 -38.93 38.70
CA ARG A 45 26.41 -37.98 39.72
C ARG A 45 27.81 -37.36 39.51
N GLU A 46 27.78 -36.02 39.52
CA GLU A 46 28.76 -35.07 40.08
C GLU A 46 30.02 -34.71 39.26
N ARG A 47 30.11 -33.45 38.81
CA ARG A 47 30.91 -32.40 39.49
C ARG A 47 30.90 -31.07 38.73
N SER A 48 30.27 -30.07 39.35
CA SER A 48 30.60 -28.66 39.19
C SER A 48 31.94 -28.37 39.89
N GLY A 49 32.83 -27.62 39.24
CA GLY A 49 34.12 -27.19 39.78
C GLY A 49 34.91 -26.28 38.81
N PRO A 50 35.82 -25.41 39.30
CA PRO A 50 35.77 -23.98 38.99
C PRO A 50 36.82 -23.46 37.99
N ARG A 51 36.56 -22.22 37.53
CA ARG A 51 37.43 -21.29 36.80
C ARG A 51 38.93 -21.48 37.07
N ARG A 52 39.71 -21.69 36.01
CA ARG A 52 41.15 -21.42 35.97
C ARG A 52 41.47 -20.42 34.86
N ALA A 53 42.11 -19.33 35.27
CA ALA A 53 42.82 -18.41 34.40
C ALA A 53 44.12 -19.05 33.89
N ARG A 54 44.41 -18.85 32.60
CA ARG A 54 45.71 -19.06 31.91
C ARG A 54 45.61 -18.18 30.66
N ARG A 55 46.28 -17.05 30.46
CA ARG A 55 47.70 -16.62 30.53
C ARG A 55 48.64 -17.42 29.63
N GLY A 56 48.93 -16.83 28.47
CA GLY A 56 50.20 -16.91 27.74
C GLY A 56 50.39 -18.12 26.83
N GLY A 57 50.32 -17.87 25.51
CA GLY A 57 50.90 -18.79 24.52
C GLY A 57 49.97 -19.27 23.39
N GLU A 58 49.05 -18.44 22.89
CA GLU A 58 48.37 -18.74 21.62
C GLU A 58 49.11 -18.06 20.45
N PRO A 59 49.44 -18.79 19.38
CA PRO A 59 50.15 -18.24 18.24
C PRO A 59 49.28 -17.20 17.50
N ALA A 60 49.97 -16.21 16.93
CA ALA A 60 49.39 -15.10 16.19
C ALA A 60 48.30 -15.56 15.22
N ARG A 61 47.08 -15.03 15.42
CA ARG A 61 45.97 -15.13 14.48
C ARG A 61 46.46 -14.58 13.13
N ARG A 62 46.53 -15.47 12.15
CA ARG A 62 46.88 -15.14 10.77
C ARG A 62 45.84 -14.12 10.25
N PRO A 63 46.21 -13.05 9.54
CA PRO A 63 45.26 -12.05 9.02
C PRO A 63 44.45 -12.54 7.81
N ASP A 64 44.48 -13.84 7.48
CA ASP A 64 43.94 -14.38 6.23
C ASP A 64 42.54 -15.01 6.38
N ASP A 65 41.89 -14.87 7.53
CA ASP A 65 40.48 -15.21 7.72
C ASP A 65 39.64 -13.92 7.83
N GLU A 66 39.78 -13.01 6.85
CA GLU A 66 38.61 -12.25 6.42
C GLU A 66 37.64 -13.30 5.85
N ALA A 67 36.66 -13.68 6.67
CA ALA A 67 35.49 -14.37 6.18
C ALA A 67 35.01 -13.59 4.96
N ALA A 68 35.19 -14.16 3.77
CA ALA A 68 34.63 -13.63 2.55
C ALA A 68 33.17 -13.34 2.85
N ASP A 69 32.83 -12.05 2.90
CA ASP A 69 31.45 -11.62 3.00
C ASP A 69 30.74 -12.36 1.86
N PRO A 70 29.73 -13.21 2.14
CA PRO A 70 29.12 -14.02 1.10
C PRO A 70 28.70 -13.06 -0.01
N ASP A 71 29.31 -13.21 -1.19
CA ASP A 71 29.13 -12.36 -2.36
C ASP A 71 27.68 -11.92 -2.41
N GLU A 72 27.41 -10.65 -2.05
CA GLU A 72 26.06 -10.11 -1.94
C GLU A 72 25.47 -10.22 -3.34
N GLU A 73 24.64 -11.26 -3.54
CA GLU A 73 24.20 -11.71 -4.85
C GLU A 73 23.54 -10.52 -5.55
N ALA A 74 24.27 -9.92 -6.51
CA ALA A 74 23.93 -8.63 -7.07
C ALA A 74 22.62 -8.74 -7.85
N VAL A 75 21.50 -8.52 -7.14
CA VAL A 75 20.16 -8.65 -7.71
C VAL A 75 20.08 -7.70 -8.91
N PRO A 76 19.76 -8.22 -10.11
CA PRO A 76 19.78 -7.41 -11.32
C PRO A 76 18.81 -6.22 -11.16
N PRO A 77 19.25 -5.01 -11.51
CA PRO A 77 18.44 -3.80 -11.34
C PRO A 77 17.17 -3.90 -12.17
N VAL A 78 16.01 -3.61 -11.56
CA VAL A 78 14.73 -3.59 -12.28
C VAL A 78 14.80 -2.57 -13.42
N GLU A 79 14.39 -2.97 -14.62
CA GLU A 79 14.35 -2.09 -15.79
C GLU A 79 13.17 -1.12 -15.72
N VAL A 80 13.44 0.17 -15.92
CA VAL A 80 12.40 1.19 -16.01
C VAL A 80 11.80 1.20 -17.42
N ARG A 81 10.56 0.73 -17.54
CA ARG A 81 9.80 0.85 -18.79
C ARG A 81 9.38 2.31 -18.99
N ARG A 82 10.05 3.04 -19.88
CA ARG A 82 9.82 4.48 -20.13
C ARG A 82 8.36 4.83 -20.41
N SER A 83 7.69 4.06 -21.27
CA SER A 83 6.27 4.28 -21.61
C SER A 83 5.36 4.22 -20.38
N LEU A 84 5.68 3.35 -19.43
CA LEU A 84 4.93 3.18 -18.21
C LEU A 84 5.17 4.34 -17.24
N ALA A 85 6.42 4.78 -17.10
CA ALA A 85 6.74 5.95 -16.28
C ALA A 85 6.03 7.21 -16.80
N VAL A 86 5.98 7.40 -18.12
CA VAL A 86 5.23 8.49 -18.77
C VAL A 86 3.72 8.35 -18.54
N ALA A 87 3.15 7.14 -18.62
CA ALA A 87 1.72 6.93 -18.34
C ALA A 87 1.36 7.27 -16.89
N VAL A 88 2.21 6.90 -15.92
CA VAL A 88 2.02 7.27 -14.50
C VAL A 88 2.17 8.77 -14.29
N ALA A 89 3.12 9.41 -14.97
CA ALA A 89 3.27 10.86 -14.96
C ALA A 89 2.00 11.55 -15.49
N GLY A 90 1.47 11.06 -16.62
CA GLY A 90 0.21 11.55 -17.19
C GLY A 90 -0.98 11.38 -16.25
N PHE A 91 -1.09 10.21 -15.59
CA PHE A 91 -2.12 9.98 -14.58
C PHE A 91 -2.00 10.94 -13.38
N ALA A 92 -0.79 11.16 -12.86
CA ALA A 92 -0.55 12.10 -11.76
C ALA A 92 -0.92 13.54 -12.15
N ALA A 93 -0.55 13.97 -13.36
CA ALA A 93 -0.92 15.28 -13.89
C ALA A 93 -2.44 15.42 -14.03
N LEU A 94 -3.12 14.45 -14.64
CA LEU A 94 -4.57 14.45 -14.81
C LEU A 94 -5.31 14.45 -13.47
N LEU A 95 -4.84 13.66 -12.50
CA LEU A 95 -5.41 13.62 -11.16
C LEU A 95 -5.27 14.98 -10.45
N GLY A 96 -4.08 15.58 -10.51
CA GLY A 96 -3.84 16.92 -9.94
C GLY A 96 -4.72 18.00 -10.59
N VAL A 97 -4.76 18.04 -11.92
CA VAL A 97 -5.60 18.98 -12.67
C VAL A 97 -7.09 18.75 -12.36
N GLY A 98 -7.56 17.51 -12.36
CA GLY A 98 -8.95 17.17 -12.06
C GLY A 98 -9.37 17.59 -10.67
N LEU A 99 -8.52 17.37 -9.65
CA LEU A 99 -8.79 17.80 -8.28
C LEU A 99 -8.80 19.33 -8.13
N VAL A 100 -7.85 20.03 -8.76
CA VAL A 100 -7.79 21.50 -8.75
C VAL A 100 -9.01 22.10 -9.44
N LEU A 101 -9.36 21.63 -10.65
CA LEU A 101 -10.53 22.09 -11.37
C LEU A 101 -11.83 21.77 -10.61
N GLY A 102 -11.92 20.60 -9.97
CA GLY A 102 -13.05 20.24 -9.12
C GLY A 102 -13.24 21.20 -7.94
N ALA A 103 -12.14 21.61 -7.32
CA ALA A 103 -12.17 22.58 -6.22
C ALA A 103 -12.58 23.99 -6.72
N GLN A 104 -12.07 24.42 -7.88
CA GLN A 104 -12.32 25.75 -8.44
C GLN A 104 -13.72 25.91 -9.03
N THR A 105 -14.32 24.83 -9.55
CA THR A 105 -15.68 24.83 -10.13
C THR A 105 -16.78 24.72 -9.08
N SER A 106 -16.43 24.34 -7.85
CA SER A 106 -17.38 24.22 -6.74
C SER A 106 -17.45 25.54 -5.98
N GLY A 107 -18.28 26.46 -6.49
CA GLY A 107 -18.48 27.78 -5.91
C GLY A 107 -19.07 27.74 -4.49
N PRO A 108 -19.09 28.89 -3.78
CA PRO A 108 -19.67 29.00 -2.45
C PRO A 108 -21.13 28.53 -2.46
N GLY A 109 -21.43 27.43 -1.75
CA GLY A 109 -22.77 26.85 -1.64
C GLY A 109 -23.05 25.62 -2.53
N HIS A 110 -22.25 25.37 -3.58
CA HIS A 110 -22.38 24.21 -4.46
C HIS A 110 -21.22 23.23 -4.23
N ARG A 111 -21.24 22.56 -3.07
CA ARG A 111 -20.12 21.70 -2.59
C ARG A 111 -20.22 20.25 -3.06
N LEU A 112 -21.42 19.82 -3.46
CA LEU A 112 -21.68 18.46 -3.91
C LEU A 112 -20.83 18.04 -5.12
N PRO A 113 -20.61 18.88 -6.16
CA PRO A 113 -19.76 18.50 -7.30
C PRO A 113 -18.33 18.13 -6.87
N PHE A 114 -17.68 18.92 -6.02
CA PHE A 114 -16.35 18.58 -5.51
C PHE A 114 -16.37 17.30 -4.68
N ALA A 115 -17.37 17.12 -3.82
CA ALA A 115 -17.52 15.88 -3.04
C ALA A 115 -17.68 14.65 -3.95
N PHE A 116 -18.44 14.73 -5.04
CA PHE A 116 -18.53 13.63 -6.02
C PHE A 116 -17.20 13.32 -6.71
N ILE A 117 -16.40 14.35 -7.03
CA ILE A 117 -15.06 14.16 -7.59
C ILE A 117 -14.15 13.45 -6.57
N ILE A 118 -14.18 13.91 -5.31
CA ILE A 118 -13.42 13.29 -4.21
C ILE A 118 -13.84 11.85 -3.98
N LEU A 119 -15.15 11.57 -3.95
CA LEU A 119 -15.68 10.22 -3.85
C LEU A 119 -15.17 9.34 -5.00
N GLY A 120 -15.16 9.85 -6.24
CA GLY A 120 -14.60 9.16 -7.39
C GLY A 120 -13.13 8.78 -7.18
N VAL A 121 -12.31 9.71 -6.68
CA VAL A 121 -10.89 9.47 -6.36
C VAL A 121 -10.74 8.48 -5.20
N GLN A 122 -11.58 8.55 -4.17
CA GLN A 122 -11.62 7.58 -3.08
C GLN A 122 -11.99 6.18 -3.59
N MET A 123 -12.93 6.04 -4.53
CA MET A 123 -13.25 4.74 -5.12
C MET A 123 -12.07 4.17 -5.90
N LEU A 124 -11.36 5.01 -6.68
CA LEU A 124 -10.12 4.59 -7.34
C LEU A 124 -9.05 4.17 -6.32
N PHE A 125 -8.93 4.90 -5.21
CA PHE A 125 -8.03 4.56 -4.11
C PHE A 125 -8.39 3.19 -3.52
N VAL A 126 -9.63 2.99 -3.06
CA VAL A 126 -10.09 1.69 -2.51
C VAL A 126 -9.85 0.56 -3.51
N LEU A 127 -10.22 0.74 -4.78
CA LEU A 127 -10.04 -0.28 -5.82
C LEU A 127 -8.55 -0.62 -6.01
N SER A 128 -7.70 0.40 -6.16
CA SER A 128 -6.26 0.21 -6.39
C SER A 128 -5.59 -0.54 -5.23
N TRP A 129 -5.91 -0.16 -3.99
CA TRP A 129 -5.28 -0.74 -2.80
C TRP A 129 -5.83 -2.13 -2.45
N THR A 130 -7.12 -2.37 -2.62
CA THR A 130 -7.70 -3.72 -2.41
C THR A 130 -7.21 -4.72 -3.46
N MET A 131 -7.05 -4.31 -4.73
CA MET A 131 -6.48 -5.15 -5.78
C MET A 131 -5.00 -5.46 -5.57
N ALA A 132 -4.25 -4.51 -5.00
CA ALA A 132 -2.84 -4.68 -4.73
C ALA A 132 -2.56 -5.54 -3.49
N MET A 133 -3.20 -5.22 -2.36
CA MET A 133 -2.98 -5.94 -1.09
C MET A 133 -3.68 -7.31 -1.04
N ARG A 134 -4.70 -7.52 -1.86
CA ARG A 134 -5.52 -8.76 -1.91
C ARG A 134 -5.85 -9.30 -0.50
N PRO A 135 -6.46 -8.48 0.37
CA PRO A 135 -6.73 -8.90 1.74
C PRO A 135 -7.63 -10.15 1.75
N PRO A 136 -7.50 -11.07 2.73
CA PRO A 136 -8.26 -12.32 2.76
C PRO A 136 -9.78 -12.11 2.75
N ALA A 137 -10.23 -10.91 3.17
CA ALA A 137 -11.62 -10.50 3.14
C ALA A 137 -11.87 -9.30 2.21
N VAL A 138 -11.45 -9.39 0.94
CA VAL A 138 -11.56 -8.30 -0.06
C VAL A 138 -12.92 -7.59 -0.04
N LEU A 139 -14.03 -8.33 -0.12
CA LEU A 139 -15.37 -7.73 -0.15
C LEU A 139 -15.72 -6.95 1.12
N LEU A 140 -15.30 -7.46 2.28
CA LEU A 140 -15.54 -6.81 3.56
C LEU A 140 -14.69 -5.55 3.69
N VAL A 141 -13.40 -5.65 3.38
CA VAL A 141 -12.47 -4.50 3.43
C VAL A 141 -12.91 -3.42 2.44
N ALA A 142 -13.25 -3.80 1.21
CA ALA A 142 -13.77 -2.88 0.20
C ALA A 142 -15.08 -2.24 0.65
N GLY A 143 -16.05 -3.03 1.11
CA GLY A 143 -17.36 -2.53 1.57
C GLY A 143 -17.25 -1.55 2.73
N VAL A 144 -16.47 -1.89 3.76
CA VAL A 144 -16.21 -1.00 4.90
C VAL A 144 -15.51 0.28 4.46
N SER A 145 -14.53 0.17 3.55
CA SER A 145 -13.79 1.35 3.06
C SER A 145 -14.66 2.28 2.23
N VAL A 146 -15.52 1.74 1.37
CA VAL A 146 -16.50 2.52 0.59
C VAL A 146 -17.51 3.19 1.51
N ALA A 147 -18.05 2.46 2.50
CA ALA A 147 -18.97 3.04 3.48
C ALA A 147 -18.28 4.18 4.28
N THR A 148 -17.01 3.99 4.65
CA THR A 148 -16.21 5.00 5.36
C THR A 148 -15.97 6.24 4.48
N ALA A 149 -15.67 6.05 3.20
CA ALA A 149 -15.51 7.13 2.22
C ALA A 149 -16.80 7.97 2.10
N ILE A 150 -17.95 7.32 1.91
CA ILE A 150 -19.26 7.98 1.84
C ILE A 150 -19.55 8.73 3.15
N ALA A 151 -19.30 8.10 4.30
CA ALA A 151 -19.51 8.73 5.61
C ALA A 151 -18.58 9.94 5.83
N ALA A 152 -17.32 9.85 5.39
CA ALA A 152 -16.34 10.92 5.50
C ALA A 152 -16.76 12.13 4.66
N ASP A 153 -17.17 11.90 3.42
CA ASP A 153 -17.63 12.95 2.51
C ASP A 153 -18.94 13.57 2.99
N ALA A 154 -19.89 12.75 3.44
CA ALA A 154 -21.15 13.22 4.02
C ALA A 154 -20.89 14.09 5.26
N ALA A 155 -20.03 13.64 6.18
CA ALA A 155 -19.66 14.41 7.37
C ALA A 155 -18.95 15.72 6.99
N ALA A 156 -18.04 15.69 6.01
CA ALA A 156 -17.32 16.87 5.55
C ALA A 156 -18.23 17.91 4.87
N VAL A 157 -19.29 17.47 4.19
CA VAL A 157 -20.29 18.34 3.57
C VAL A 157 -21.29 18.89 4.58
N GLN A 158 -21.82 18.04 5.46
CA GLN A 158 -22.97 18.34 6.32
C GLN A 158 -22.63 19.02 7.65
N THR A 159 -21.41 18.83 8.20
CA THR A 159 -21.07 19.42 9.50
C THR A 159 -21.07 20.93 9.42
N ASP A 160 -21.74 21.65 10.32
CA ASP A 160 -21.78 23.12 10.31
C ASP A 160 -20.40 23.76 10.49
N VAL A 161 -19.61 23.22 11.42
CA VAL A 161 -18.24 23.65 11.69
C VAL A 161 -17.26 22.95 10.76
N ALA A 162 -16.48 23.72 10.00
CA ALA A 162 -15.41 23.20 9.15
C ALA A 162 -14.19 22.78 10.00
N GLY A 163 -14.27 21.57 10.58
CA GLY A 163 -13.21 20.98 11.40
C GLY A 163 -12.97 19.51 11.04
N LEU A 164 -11.83 18.97 11.51
CA LEU A 164 -11.44 17.57 11.25
C LEU A 164 -12.03 16.55 12.22
N ALA A 165 -12.65 17.00 13.32
CA ALA A 165 -13.18 16.08 14.35
C ALA A 165 -14.18 15.05 13.78
N PRO A 166 -15.15 15.40 12.92
CA PRO A 166 -16.05 14.42 12.30
C PRO A 166 -15.31 13.36 11.47
N LEU A 167 -14.30 13.77 10.70
CA LEU A 167 -13.46 12.86 9.91
C LEU A 167 -12.68 11.90 10.82
N GLY A 168 -12.20 12.37 11.98
CA GLY A 168 -11.56 11.53 12.99
C GLY A 168 -12.50 10.45 13.54
N PHE A 169 -13.75 10.81 13.88
CA PHE A 169 -14.74 9.84 14.33
C PHE A 169 -15.09 8.82 13.23
N VAL A 170 -15.20 9.25 11.98
CA VAL A 170 -15.43 8.36 10.83
C VAL A 170 -14.25 7.40 10.62
N ALA A 171 -13.00 7.86 10.75
CA ALA A 171 -11.83 7.00 10.65
C ALA A 171 -11.82 5.91 11.73
N VAL A 172 -12.07 6.28 12.99
CA VAL A 172 -12.15 5.34 14.11
C VAL A 172 -13.31 4.36 13.90
N GLY A 173 -14.49 4.85 13.52
CA GLY A 173 -15.66 4.02 13.24
C GLY A 173 -15.42 3.02 12.11
N GLY A 174 -14.86 3.48 10.98
CA GLY A 174 -14.51 2.62 9.84
C GLY A 174 -13.50 1.55 10.20
N PHE A 175 -12.46 1.89 10.98
CA PHE A 175 -11.49 0.92 11.47
C PHE A 175 -12.12 -0.12 12.41
N VAL A 176 -12.92 0.33 13.39
CA VAL A 176 -13.63 -0.57 14.33
C VAL A 176 -14.58 -1.50 13.58
N LEU A 177 -15.33 -1.01 12.59
CA LEU A 177 -16.20 -1.84 11.75
C LEU A 177 -15.39 -2.88 10.95
N GLY A 178 -14.21 -2.49 10.45
CA GLY A 178 -13.28 -3.41 9.80
C GLY A 178 -12.81 -4.54 10.72
N VAL A 179 -12.41 -4.19 11.96
CA VAL A 179 -12.00 -5.16 12.99
C VAL A 179 -13.15 -6.10 13.34
N LEU A 180 -14.33 -5.56 13.66
CA LEU A 180 -15.51 -6.35 14.02
C LEU A 180 -15.93 -7.29 12.87
N GLY A 181 -15.91 -6.79 11.63
CA GLY A 181 -16.19 -7.58 10.45
C GLY A 181 -15.23 -8.76 10.26
N GLN A 182 -13.95 -8.58 10.59
CA GLN A 182 -12.98 -9.67 10.58
C GLN A 182 -13.19 -10.68 11.73
N LEU A 183 -13.56 -10.21 12.93
CA LEU A 183 -13.82 -11.07 14.09
C LEU A 183 -15.04 -12.00 13.87
N VAL A 184 -16.11 -11.48 13.27
CA VAL A 184 -17.33 -12.25 12.98
C VAL A 184 -17.05 -13.37 11.96
N ARG A 185 -16.13 -13.15 11.01
CA ARG A 185 -15.86 -14.09 9.90
C ARG A 185 -14.97 -15.28 10.27
N ARG A 186 -14.52 -15.41 11.53
CA ARG A 186 -13.65 -16.51 12.02
C ARG A 186 -12.51 -16.88 11.05
N VAL A 187 -11.69 -15.91 10.67
CA VAL A 187 -10.57 -16.12 9.74
C VAL A 187 -9.33 -16.65 10.47
N ASP A 188 -8.49 -17.41 9.77
CA ASP A 188 -7.17 -17.86 10.23
C ASP A 188 -6.38 -16.74 10.90
N ARG A 189 -6.05 -16.94 12.17
CA ARG A 189 -5.37 -15.95 13.04
C ARG A 189 -4.01 -15.49 12.48
N VAL A 190 -3.42 -16.29 11.58
CA VAL A 190 -2.10 -16.06 10.98
C VAL A 190 -2.06 -14.84 10.06
N ARG A 191 -3.19 -14.41 9.47
CA ARG A 191 -3.25 -13.29 8.51
C ARG A 191 -4.01 -12.06 9.01
N VAL A 192 -4.30 -12.00 10.31
CA VAL A 192 -5.11 -10.91 10.89
C VAL A 192 -4.34 -9.58 10.83
N THR A 193 -3.05 -9.59 11.17
CA THR A 193 -2.23 -8.36 11.17
C THR A 193 -2.14 -7.73 9.78
N ASP A 194 -1.90 -8.51 8.73
CA ASP A 194 -1.83 -8.00 7.36
C ASP A 194 -3.17 -7.44 6.89
N SER A 195 -4.26 -8.12 7.23
CA SER A 195 -5.62 -7.68 6.90
C SER A 195 -6.01 -6.41 7.64
N LEU A 196 -5.59 -6.25 8.91
CA LEU A 196 -5.80 -5.04 9.70
C LEU A 196 -4.97 -3.87 9.18
N GLY A 197 -3.69 -4.10 8.87
CA GLY A 197 -2.80 -3.08 8.29
C GLY A 197 -3.34 -2.55 6.96
N GLY A 198 -3.77 -3.44 6.07
CA GLY A 198 -4.39 -3.05 4.80
C GLY A 198 -5.71 -2.29 4.99
N THR A 199 -6.56 -2.73 5.92
CA THR A 199 -7.83 -2.03 6.21
C THR A 199 -7.58 -0.64 6.78
N LEU A 200 -6.66 -0.51 7.73
CA LEU A 200 -6.30 0.77 8.33
C LEU A 200 -5.74 1.73 7.29
N LEU A 201 -4.81 1.27 6.45
CA LEU A 201 -4.24 2.09 5.38
C LEU A 201 -5.33 2.62 4.45
N ILE A 202 -6.27 1.75 4.03
CA ILE A 202 -7.33 2.16 3.11
C ILE A 202 -8.27 3.16 3.77
N VAL A 203 -8.70 2.89 5.01
CA VAL A 203 -9.58 3.77 5.80
C VAL A 203 -8.94 5.14 6.01
N VAL A 204 -7.68 5.19 6.44
CA VAL A 204 -6.96 6.44 6.64
C VAL A 204 -6.82 7.20 5.32
N GLY A 205 -6.49 6.51 4.23
CA GLY A 205 -6.34 7.13 2.91
C GLY A 205 -7.63 7.75 2.38
N VAL A 206 -8.78 7.06 2.50
CA VAL A 206 -10.06 7.65 2.06
C VAL A 206 -10.48 8.85 2.91
N VAL A 207 -10.28 8.76 4.23
CA VAL A 207 -10.56 9.88 5.15
C VAL A 207 -9.64 11.06 4.88
N ALA A 208 -8.37 10.80 4.53
CA ALA A 208 -7.42 11.83 4.16
C ALA A 208 -7.88 12.64 2.95
N PHE A 209 -8.50 12.03 1.94
CA PHE A 209 -9.12 12.79 0.83
C PHE A 209 -10.29 13.67 1.30
N GLY A 210 -11.06 13.22 2.29
CA GLY A 210 -12.16 14.00 2.87
C GLY A 210 -11.69 15.33 3.49
N THR A 211 -10.41 15.46 3.87
CA THR A 211 -9.87 16.74 4.37
C THR A 211 -9.88 17.83 3.31
N LEU A 212 -9.85 17.50 2.01
CA LEU A 212 -9.97 18.49 0.93
C LEU A 212 -11.35 19.13 0.90
N ILE A 213 -12.40 18.35 1.17
CA ILE A 213 -13.78 18.86 1.26
C ILE A 213 -13.92 19.80 2.45
N VAL A 214 -13.30 19.47 3.60
CA VAL A 214 -13.29 20.37 4.76
C VAL A 214 -12.46 21.63 4.45
N LEU A 215 -11.30 21.47 3.81
CA LEU A 215 -10.41 22.56 3.46
C LEU A 215 -11.08 23.58 2.53
N SER A 216 -11.86 23.15 1.53
CA SER A 216 -12.56 24.05 0.60
C SER A 216 -13.58 24.97 1.29
N ARG A 217 -13.93 24.70 2.55
CA ARG A 217 -14.86 25.49 3.36
C ARG A 217 -14.19 26.52 4.26
N ILE A 218 -12.86 26.49 4.37
CA ILE A 218 -12.09 27.40 5.22
C ILE A 218 -11.68 28.62 4.39
N PRO A 219 -11.61 29.84 4.97
CA PRO A 219 -11.02 30.99 4.28
C PRO A 219 -9.63 30.65 3.72
N ALA A 220 -9.34 31.09 2.49
CA ALA A 220 -8.12 30.73 1.73
C ALA A 220 -7.96 29.24 1.38
N GLY A 221 -8.91 28.38 1.76
CA GLY A 221 -8.83 26.93 1.57
C GLY A 221 -8.79 26.49 0.11
N THR A 222 -9.64 27.02 -0.76
CA THR A 222 -9.61 26.69 -2.20
C THR A 222 -8.29 27.13 -2.87
N GLN A 223 -7.73 28.27 -2.44
CA GLN A 223 -6.42 28.72 -2.89
C GLN A 223 -5.32 27.78 -2.38
N ALA A 224 -5.39 27.33 -1.11
CA ALA A 224 -4.47 26.35 -0.54
C ALA A 224 -4.54 25.00 -1.27
N ILE A 225 -5.74 24.51 -1.61
CA ILE A 225 -5.94 23.32 -2.44
C ILE A 225 -5.26 23.51 -3.79
N THR A 226 -5.49 24.64 -4.46
CA THR A 226 -4.90 24.95 -5.76
C THR A 226 -3.38 24.91 -5.70
N VAL A 227 -2.76 25.56 -4.72
CA VAL A 227 -1.30 25.58 -4.54
C VAL A 227 -0.77 24.18 -4.22
N CYS A 228 -1.32 23.50 -3.22
CA CYS A 228 -0.80 22.23 -2.73
C CYS A 228 -0.97 21.10 -3.75
N LEU A 229 -2.13 21.00 -4.39
CA LEU A 229 -2.43 19.92 -5.33
C LEU A 229 -1.73 20.15 -6.67
N THR A 230 -1.57 21.41 -7.10
CA THR A 230 -0.74 21.71 -8.28
C THR A 230 0.72 21.37 -7.99
N ALA A 231 1.26 21.77 -6.84
CA ALA A 231 2.62 21.43 -6.44
C ALA A 231 2.84 19.91 -6.39
N SER A 232 1.90 19.17 -5.79
CA SER A 232 1.93 17.71 -5.69
C SER A 232 1.85 17.04 -7.07
N GLY A 233 0.92 17.47 -7.91
CA GLY A 233 0.75 16.95 -9.26
C GLY A 233 1.98 17.19 -10.13
N VAL A 234 2.54 18.41 -10.10
CA VAL A 234 3.78 18.74 -10.81
C VAL A 234 4.94 17.92 -10.26
N ALA A 235 5.10 17.82 -8.94
CA ALA A 235 6.19 17.08 -8.33
C ALA A 235 6.17 15.60 -8.70
N LEU A 236 5.00 14.96 -8.62
CA LEU A 236 4.82 13.55 -9.02
C LEU A 236 5.08 13.35 -10.51
N THR A 237 4.56 14.25 -11.36
CA THR A 237 4.76 14.18 -12.81
C THR A 237 6.23 14.31 -13.16
N VAL A 238 6.90 15.34 -12.66
CA VAL A 238 8.33 15.60 -12.89
C VAL A 238 9.17 14.45 -12.36
N ALA A 239 8.90 13.96 -11.15
CA ALA A 239 9.63 12.82 -10.60
C ALA A 239 9.57 11.59 -11.52
N ARG A 240 8.38 11.25 -12.03
CA ARG A 240 8.20 10.10 -12.93
C ARG A 240 8.82 10.31 -14.31
N LEU A 241 8.79 11.53 -14.85
CA LEU A 241 9.47 11.85 -16.10
C LEU A 241 11.00 11.82 -15.95
N THR A 242 11.52 12.35 -14.85
CA THR A 242 12.96 12.28 -14.53
C THR A 242 13.39 10.84 -14.37
N ASP A 243 12.64 10.01 -13.64
CA ASP A 243 12.94 8.58 -13.50
C ASP A 243 12.94 7.82 -14.84
N ALA A 244 12.16 8.29 -15.83
CA ALA A 244 12.14 7.71 -17.18
C ALA A 244 13.40 8.01 -18.01
N VAL A 245 14.04 9.16 -17.76
CA VAL A 245 15.19 9.65 -18.54
C VAL A 245 16.51 9.40 -17.81
N ALA A 246 16.56 9.69 -16.52
CA ALA A 246 17.75 9.63 -15.67
C ALA A 246 17.42 8.93 -14.33
N PRO A 247 17.27 7.59 -14.32
CA PRO A 247 16.98 6.82 -13.09
C PRO A 247 18.15 6.74 -12.10
N TRP A 248 19.26 7.44 -12.37
CA TRP A 248 20.48 7.44 -11.54
C TRP A 248 20.67 8.78 -10.84
N PRO A 249 21.11 8.80 -9.55
CA PRO A 249 21.38 7.65 -8.68
C PRO A 249 20.10 7.00 -8.15
N ARG A 250 20.05 5.66 -8.10
CA ARG A 250 18.91 4.91 -7.55
C ARG A 250 18.95 4.97 -6.02
N LEU A 251 17.78 5.07 -5.38
CA LEU A 251 17.69 5.01 -3.92
C LEU A 251 17.84 3.58 -3.39
N ALA A 252 17.40 2.60 -4.17
CA ALA A 252 17.65 1.18 -3.95
C ALA A 252 17.66 0.44 -5.30
N PRO A 253 18.49 -0.60 -5.50
CA PRO A 253 18.53 -1.35 -6.76
C PRO A 253 17.17 -1.92 -7.19
N GLN A 254 16.35 -2.31 -6.21
CA GLN A 254 15.08 -3.01 -6.37
C GLN A 254 13.89 -2.06 -6.58
N VAL A 255 14.05 -0.75 -6.37
CA VAL A 255 12.98 0.24 -6.55
C VAL A 255 13.22 1.01 -7.85
N PRO A 256 12.24 1.08 -8.78
CA PRO A 256 12.37 1.83 -10.02
C PRO A 256 12.19 3.35 -9.78
N ARG A 257 13.00 3.93 -8.87
CA ARG A 257 12.98 5.33 -8.43
C ARG A 257 14.38 5.90 -8.33
N GLY A 258 14.61 7.01 -9.00
CA GLY A 258 15.83 7.80 -8.86
C GLY A 258 15.70 8.82 -7.73
N ALA A 259 16.77 9.01 -6.96
CA ALA A 259 16.89 10.14 -6.03
C ALA A 259 16.78 11.48 -6.78
N ALA A 260 17.29 11.52 -8.01
CA ALA A 260 17.18 12.66 -8.91
C ALA A 260 15.72 13.05 -9.19
N GLY A 261 14.84 12.08 -9.44
CA GLY A 261 13.42 12.33 -9.66
C GLY A 261 12.72 12.92 -8.43
N VAL A 262 13.04 12.40 -7.25
CA VAL A 262 12.50 12.92 -5.97
C VAL A 262 12.87 14.38 -5.77
N VAL A 263 14.16 14.70 -5.92
CA VAL A 263 14.67 16.08 -5.70
C VAL A 263 14.14 17.02 -6.78
N ALA A 264 14.22 16.64 -8.06
CA ALA A 264 13.73 17.46 -9.16
C ALA A 264 12.21 17.72 -9.04
N GLY A 265 11.43 16.69 -8.72
CA GLY A 265 9.99 16.82 -8.49
C GLY A 265 9.68 17.81 -7.37
N ALA A 266 10.31 17.66 -6.21
CA ALA A 266 10.10 18.57 -5.08
C ALA A 266 10.51 20.01 -5.42
N MET A 267 11.64 20.22 -6.10
CA MET A 267 12.11 21.55 -6.50
C MET A 267 11.15 22.23 -7.48
N VAL A 268 10.71 21.52 -8.53
CA VAL A 268 9.80 22.09 -9.53
C VAL A 268 8.40 22.32 -8.94
N GLY A 269 7.89 21.39 -8.12
CA GLY A 269 6.62 21.60 -7.40
C GLY A 269 6.67 22.83 -6.49
N THR A 270 7.78 23.02 -5.77
CA THR A 270 8.01 24.20 -4.92
C THR A 270 8.07 25.48 -5.76
N LEU A 271 8.82 25.48 -6.87
CA LEU A 271 8.90 26.63 -7.78
C LEU A 271 7.51 27.01 -8.32
N VAL A 272 6.73 26.04 -8.79
CA VAL A 272 5.38 26.28 -9.30
C VAL A 272 4.47 26.84 -8.21
N SER A 273 4.56 26.32 -6.98
CA SER A 273 3.79 26.87 -5.86
C SER A 273 4.16 28.32 -5.54
N ALA A 274 5.45 28.67 -5.58
CA ALA A 274 5.91 30.03 -5.38
C ALA A 274 5.38 30.99 -6.46
N LEU A 275 5.39 30.53 -7.72
CA LEU A 275 4.83 31.26 -8.85
C LEU A 275 3.32 31.44 -8.72
N LEU A 276 2.56 30.42 -8.32
CA LEU A 276 1.13 30.60 -8.05
C LEU A 276 0.91 31.60 -6.92
N GLY A 277 1.72 31.56 -5.86
CA GLY A 277 1.66 32.49 -4.74
C GLY A 277 1.88 33.96 -5.09
N SER A 278 2.50 34.29 -6.23
CA SER A 278 2.63 35.69 -6.69
C SER A 278 1.35 36.24 -7.32
N TYR A 279 0.45 35.37 -7.79
CA TYR A 279 -0.81 35.73 -8.44
C TYR A 279 -2.04 35.54 -7.54
N LEU A 280 -1.88 34.93 -6.37
CA LEU A 280 -2.98 34.66 -5.44
C LEU A 280 -3.25 35.84 -4.50
N VAL A 281 -4.46 35.86 -3.96
CA VAL A 281 -4.92 36.92 -3.05
C VAL A 281 -4.32 36.71 -1.67
N THR A 282 -4.19 37.78 -0.88
CA THR A 282 -3.79 37.71 0.53
C THR A 282 -4.63 36.64 1.27
N PRO A 283 -4.02 35.80 2.12
CA PRO A 283 -2.69 35.92 2.75
C PRO A 283 -1.53 35.26 1.99
N PHE A 284 -1.72 34.82 0.74
CA PHE A 284 -0.64 34.21 -0.03
C PHE A 284 0.44 35.22 -0.43
N THR A 285 1.68 34.79 -0.25
CA THR A 285 2.88 35.42 -0.81
C THR A 285 3.70 34.33 -1.49
N PRO A 286 4.62 34.67 -2.43
CA PRO A 286 5.48 33.67 -3.07
C PRO A 286 6.19 32.77 -2.07
N THR A 287 6.71 33.34 -0.97
CA THR A 287 7.40 32.60 0.08
C THR A 287 6.46 31.65 0.84
N ARG A 288 5.26 32.12 1.26
CA ARG A 288 4.30 31.27 1.96
C ARG A 288 3.79 30.14 1.07
N ALA A 289 3.49 30.45 -0.19
CA ALA A 289 3.06 29.46 -1.16
C ALA A 289 4.17 28.43 -1.45
N ALA A 290 5.44 28.86 -1.54
CA ALA A 290 6.58 27.97 -1.66
C ALA A 290 6.68 26.99 -0.48
N ILE A 291 6.54 27.47 0.76
CA ILE A 291 6.63 26.62 1.96
C ILE A 291 5.49 25.60 1.98
N ILE A 292 4.26 26.06 1.78
CA ILE A 292 3.07 25.20 1.82
C ILE A 292 3.10 24.18 0.68
N GLY A 293 3.47 24.61 -0.53
CA GLY A 293 3.61 23.76 -1.71
C GLY A 293 4.76 22.76 -1.59
N LEU A 294 5.89 23.14 -1.00
CA LEU A 294 7.02 22.23 -0.71
C LEU A 294 6.57 21.09 0.20
N VAL A 295 5.88 21.38 1.30
CA VAL A 295 5.39 20.35 2.24
C VAL A 295 4.46 19.37 1.53
N ALA A 296 3.50 19.87 0.75
CA ALA A 296 2.59 19.03 -0.02
C ALA A 296 3.33 18.19 -1.08
N ALA A 297 4.25 18.79 -1.84
CA ALA A 297 5.04 18.12 -2.86
C ALA A 297 5.93 17.01 -2.28
N VAL A 298 6.62 17.29 -1.17
CA VAL A 298 7.46 16.30 -0.48
C VAL A 298 6.61 15.18 0.08
N ALA A 299 5.49 15.49 0.75
CA ALA A 299 4.56 14.47 1.24
C ALA A 299 4.07 13.56 0.10
N ALA A 300 3.67 14.14 -1.03
CA ALA A 300 3.21 13.39 -2.19
C ALA A 300 4.30 12.47 -2.75
N VAL A 301 5.50 12.99 -2.98
CA VAL A 301 6.63 12.23 -3.54
C VAL A 301 7.08 11.12 -2.58
N LEU A 302 7.12 11.37 -1.28
CA LEU A 302 7.49 10.37 -0.29
C LEU A 302 6.46 9.24 -0.20
N ALA A 303 5.16 9.56 -0.21
CA ALA A 303 4.11 8.53 -0.22
C ALA A 303 4.17 7.68 -1.50
N ASP A 304 4.34 8.33 -2.66
CA ASP A 304 4.49 7.66 -3.96
C ASP A 304 5.77 6.77 -3.97
N LEU A 305 6.86 7.21 -3.33
CA LEU A 305 8.09 6.42 -3.14
C LEU A 305 7.87 5.23 -2.20
N ALA A 306 7.15 5.42 -1.08
CA ALA A 306 6.83 4.37 -0.12
C ALA A 306 6.05 3.21 -0.77
N VAL A 307 5.14 3.50 -1.69
CA VAL A 307 4.44 2.48 -2.49
C VAL A 307 5.43 1.66 -3.33
N GLY A 308 6.44 2.32 -3.91
CA GLY A 308 7.50 1.63 -4.66
C GLY A 308 8.33 0.69 -3.79
N TYR A 309 8.68 1.10 -2.58
CA TYR A 309 9.39 0.25 -1.61
C TYR A 309 8.52 -0.90 -1.11
N ALA A 310 7.23 -0.65 -0.84
CA ALA A 310 6.31 -1.68 -0.38
C ALA A 310 6.14 -2.80 -1.43
N GLU A 311 6.04 -2.44 -2.71
CA GLU A 311 5.98 -3.44 -3.78
C GLU A 311 7.30 -4.19 -3.95
N ALA A 312 8.44 -3.49 -3.91
CA ALA A 312 9.74 -4.13 -3.97
C ALA A 312 9.92 -5.14 -2.82
N GLY A 313 9.50 -4.78 -1.60
CA GLY A 313 9.51 -5.66 -0.43
C GLY A 313 8.68 -6.93 -0.64
N ARG A 314 7.47 -6.80 -1.21
CA ARG A 314 6.61 -7.95 -1.52
C ARG A 314 7.21 -8.88 -2.58
N LEU A 315 7.82 -8.30 -3.62
CA LEU A 315 8.51 -9.10 -4.65
C LEU A 315 9.73 -9.84 -4.09
N MET A 316 10.49 -9.21 -3.20
CA MET A 316 11.62 -9.86 -2.51
C MET A 316 11.15 -10.97 -1.55
N ALA A 317 9.95 -10.83 -0.98
CA ALA A 317 9.32 -11.87 -0.17
C ALA A 317 8.71 -13.03 -0.99
N GLY A 318 8.86 -13.01 -2.32
CA GLY A 318 8.35 -14.06 -3.22
C GLY A 318 6.85 -13.98 -3.51
N GLU A 319 6.19 -12.86 -3.18
CA GLU A 319 4.78 -12.69 -3.50
C GLU A 319 4.55 -12.42 -5.00
N PRO A 320 3.42 -12.90 -5.56
CA PRO A 320 3.11 -12.63 -6.96
C PRO A 320 2.93 -11.13 -7.22
N PRO A 321 3.34 -10.64 -8.41
CA PRO A 321 3.19 -9.24 -8.77
C PRO A 321 1.72 -8.84 -8.79
N THR A 322 1.45 -7.60 -8.37
CA THR A 322 0.10 -7.05 -8.39
C THR A 322 -0.41 -6.85 -9.81
N MET A 323 -1.74 -6.81 -9.96
CA MET A 323 -2.38 -6.51 -11.25
C MET A 323 -1.81 -5.19 -11.79
N TRP A 324 -1.39 -5.19 -13.06
CA TRP A 324 -0.61 -4.11 -13.66
C TRP A 324 -1.26 -2.73 -13.46
N ILE A 325 -2.57 -2.58 -13.66
CA ILE A 325 -3.24 -1.28 -13.54
C ILE A 325 -3.21 -0.77 -12.09
N ALA A 326 -3.51 -1.63 -11.12
CA ALA A 326 -3.61 -1.26 -9.71
C ALA A 326 -2.26 -0.72 -9.18
N ARG A 327 -1.16 -1.40 -9.49
CA ARG A 327 0.20 -1.03 -9.04
C ARG A 327 0.59 0.39 -9.41
N HIS A 328 0.30 0.79 -10.65
CA HIS A 328 0.80 2.05 -11.19
C HIS A 328 -0.08 3.24 -10.77
N MET A 329 -1.31 2.99 -10.34
CA MET A 329 -2.21 4.02 -9.79
C MET A 329 -1.97 4.30 -8.31
N GLN A 330 -1.54 3.29 -7.52
CA GLN A 330 -1.36 3.42 -6.06
C GLN A 330 -0.41 4.54 -5.66
N GLY A 331 0.68 4.72 -6.41
CA GLY A 331 1.70 5.71 -6.12
C GLY A 331 1.15 7.13 -6.12
N PRO A 332 0.65 7.65 -7.25
CA PRO A 332 0.05 8.98 -7.30
C PRO A 332 -1.17 9.12 -6.37
N LEU A 333 -2.03 8.11 -6.29
CA LEU A 333 -3.19 8.14 -5.38
C LEU A 333 -2.77 8.25 -3.91
N GLY A 334 -1.75 7.49 -3.48
CA GLY A 334 -1.13 7.61 -2.15
C GLY A 334 -0.47 8.97 -1.94
N GLY A 335 0.19 9.50 -2.97
CA GLY A 335 0.77 10.83 -2.98
C GLY A 335 -0.26 11.93 -2.67
N PHE A 336 -1.36 11.96 -3.41
CA PHE A 336 -2.43 12.92 -3.18
C PHE A 336 -3.18 12.68 -1.86
N ALA A 337 -3.34 11.43 -1.43
CA ALA A 337 -3.93 11.10 -0.15
C ALA A 337 -3.12 11.69 1.01
N LEU A 338 -1.78 11.66 0.97
CA LEU A 338 -0.94 12.26 2.01
C LEU A 338 -0.83 13.78 1.87
N ALA A 339 -0.86 14.31 0.65
CA ALA A 339 -0.84 15.76 0.40
C ALA A 339 -2.09 16.48 0.91
N ALA A 340 -3.26 15.81 0.91
CA ALA A 340 -4.53 16.37 1.35
C ALA A 340 -4.57 16.86 2.82
N PRO A 341 -4.21 16.04 3.83
CA PRO A 341 -4.14 16.49 5.22
C PRO A 341 -2.96 17.44 5.44
N ALA A 342 -1.85 17.28 4.71
CA ALA A 342 -0.73 18.22 4.75
C ALA A 342 -1.15 19.62 4.31
N ALA A 343 -1.92 19.73 3.22
CA ALA A 343 -2.49 20.99 2.75
C ALA A 343 -3.40 21.64 3.79
N TYR A 344 -4.24 20.85 4.47
CA TYR A 344 -5.10 21.34 5.54
C TYR A 344 -4.27 21.89 6.72
N ALA A 345 -3.28 21.12 7.18
CA ALA A 345 -2.41 21.53 8.28
C ALA A 345 -1.65 22.82 7.94
N MET A 346 -1.07 22.89 6.75
CA MET A 346 -0.34 24.08 6.29
C MET A 346 -1.25 25.30 6.13
N CYS A 347 -2.47 25.12 5.63
CA CYS A 347 -3.45 26.21 5.57
C CYS A 347 -3.80 26.74 6.96
N LYS A 348 -3.89 25.89 8.00
CA LYS A 348 -4.19 26.33 9.37
C LYS A 348 -3.00 26.97 10.09
N LEU A 349 -1.78 26.57 9.76
CA LEU A 349 -0.57 26.99 10.47
C LEU A 349 0.13 28.20 9.84
N VAL A 350 -0.04 28.42 8.53
CA VAL A 350 0.74 29.41 7.76
C VAL A 350 -0.12 30.55 7.17
N LEU A 351 -1.43 30.35 7.05
CA LEU A 351 -2.37 31.32 6.45
C LEU A 351 -3.39 31.81 7.49
#